data_AF-A0A945ZFQ7-F1
#
_entry.id   AF-A0A945ZFQ7-F1
#
_cell.length_a   1.000
_cell.length_b   1.000
_cell.length_c   1.000
_cell.angle_alpha   90.00
_cell.angle_beta   90.00
_cell.angle_gamma   90.00
#
_symmetry.space_group_name_H-M   'P 1'
#
loop_
_entity.id
_entity.type
_entity.pdbx_description
1 polymer ?
#
loop_
_entity_poly.entity_id
_entity_poly.type
_entity_poly.pdbx_seq_one_letter_code
_entity_poly.pdbx_strand_id
1 'polypeptide(L)'
;MSRRGAKNVISEKVQPIVGRALGTDKASIEMSQRFIAAIWDPTLPEAKIFIDAFKISENEIANIFGAWKGVSFYQQQFHRNRVVIAQVLQWLKSDLSKPIDARAVKPYLPQMDMHKNTVQKKMMNILGNINQIFKDFDGCYDTFINDGNPAPFRNFLVTSHFRYWILGYCCTALIHCQNTFTRYMDNSIKNQLTFEQTTEMLTHLDTTLSSQATTSKQLA
;
A
#
# COMPACT_ATOMS: atom_id res chain seq x y z
N MET A 1 18.16 -12.19 -0.12
CA MET A 1 16.84 -11.71 -0.58
C MET A 1 17.00 -10.32 -1.18
N SER A 2 16.76 -10.17 -2.48
CA SER A 2 17.00 -8.92 -3.22
C SER A 2 16.06 -7.80 -2.75
N ARG A 3 16.64 -6.70 -2.25
CA ARG A 3 15.92 -5.45 -1.94
C ARG A 3 15.43 -4.83 -3.25
N ARG A 4 14.32 -5.31 -3.81
CA ARG A 4 13.69 -4.64 -4.97
C ARG A 4 13.31 -3.22 -4.54
N GLY A 5 13.69 -2.21 -5.34
CA GLY A 5 13.36 -0.79 -5.21
C GLY A 5 12.05 -0.42 -5.92
N ALA A 6 11.48 0.77 -5.66
CA ALA A 6 10.30 1.25 -6.41
C ALA A 6 10.60 1.35 -7.92
N LYS A 7 11.85 1.72 -8.24
CA LYS A 7 12.40 1.68 -9.58
C LYS A 7 12.30 0.30 -10.23
N ASN A 8 12.47 -0.80 -9.49
CA ASN A 8 12.38 -2.15 -10.06
C ASN A 8 10.93 -2.55 -10.35
N VAL A 9 9.98 -2.20 -9.48
CA VAL A 9 8.54 -2.46 -9.71
C VAL A 9 8.07 -1.69 -10.94
N ILE A 10 8.48 -0.43 -11.06
CA ILE A 10 8.21 0.38 -12.26
C ILE A 10 8.89 -0.26 -13.47
N SER A 11 10.16 -0.64 -13.39
CA SER A 11 10.90 -1.25 -14.52
C SER A 11 10.25 -2.54 -15.03
N GLU A 12 9.80 -3.42 -14.12
CA GLU A 12 9.10 -4.67 -14.45
C GLU A 12 7.78 -4.40 -15.19
N LYS A 13 7.07 -3.31 -14.86
CA LYS A 13 5.83 -2.89 -15.55
C LYS A 13 6.06 -1.98 -16.77
N VAL A 14 7.20 -1.32 -16.88
CA VAL A 14 7.51 -0.43 -18.01
C VAL A 14 7.90 -1.24 -19.25
N GLN A 15 8.61 -2.35 -19.10
CA GLN A 15 9.05 -3.14 -20.26
C GLN A 15 7.91 -3.59 -21.19
N PRO A 16 6.81 -4.19 -20.68
CA PRO A 16 5.69 -4.60 -21.54
C PRO A 16 4.97 -3.41 -22.18
N ILE A 17 4.89 -2.30 -21.45
CA ILE A 17 4.34 -1.03 -21.93
C ILE A 17 5.12 -0.50 -23.13
N VAL A 18 6.46 -0.46 -23.01
CA VAL A 18 7.33 0.05 -24.07
C VAL A 18 7.28 -0.86 -25.29
N GLY A 19 7.26 -2.18 -25.08
CA GLY A 19 7.08 -3.14 -26.17
C GLY A 19 5.79 -2.89 -26.95
N ARG A 20 4.67 -2.72 -26.23
CA ARG A 20 3.37 -2.47 -26.85
C ARG A 20 3.25 -1.07 -27.49
N ALA A 21 3.81 -0.04 -26.86
CA ALA A 21 3.84 1.33 -27.40
C ALA A 21 4.64 1.42 -28.70
N LEU A 22 5.70 0.62 -28.84
CA LEU A 22 6.56 0.59 -30.02
C LEU A 22 6.15 -0.48 -31.05
N GLY A 23 5.11 -1.27 -30.78
CA GLY A 23 4.69 -2.38 -31.64
C GLY A 23 5.74 -3.49 -31.76
N THR A 24 6.57 -3.68 -30.74
CA THR A 24 7.65 -4.69 -30.72
C THR A 24 7.57 -5.56 -29.47
N ASP A 25 7.57 -6.88 -29.62
CA ASP A 25 7.56 -7.82 -28.48
C ASP A 25 8.88 -7.84 -27.69
N LYS A 26 9.91 -7.16 -28.20
CA LYS A 26 11.24 -7.01 -27.58
C LYS A 26 11.70 -5.56 -27.68
N ALA A 27 11.12 -4.69 -26.87
CA ALA A 27 11.76 -3.40 -26.61
C ALA A 27 13.19 -3.66 -26.11
N SER A 28 14.19 -3.01 -26.72
CA SER A 28 15.57 -3.18 -26.25
C SER A 28 15.68 -2.75 -24.78
N ILE A 29 16.57 -3.40 -24.03
CA ILE A 29 16.85 -3.05 -22.62
C ILE A 29 17.19 -1.56 -22.51
N GLU A 30 17.97 -1.05 -23.46
CA GLU A 30 18.37 0.35 -23.55
C GLU A 30 17.17 1.30 -23.75
N MET A 31 16.23 0.94 -24.63
CA MET A 31 15.01 1.71 -24.83
C MET A 31 14.16 1.73 -23.56
N SER A 32 13.99 0.57 -22.92
CA SER A 32 13.27 0.48 -21.64
C SER A 32 13.92 1.34 -20.56
N GLN A 33 15.25 1.41 -20.50
CA GLN A 33 15.98 2.27 -19.56
C GLN A 33 15.75 3.76 -19.84
N ARG A 34 15.79 4.19 -21.10
CA ARG A 34 15.47 5.58 -21.49
C ARG A 34 14.02 5.94 -21.14
N PHE A 35 13.10 5.00 -21.31
CA PHE A 35 11.71 5.16 -20.89
C PHE A 35 11.54 5.23 -19.37
N ILE A 36 12.24 4.40 -18.61
CA ILE A 36 12.25 4.50 -17.14
C ILE A 36 12.81 5.87 -16.74
N ALA A 37 13.86 6.36 -17.42
CA ALA A 37 14.40 7.70 -17.17
C ALA A 37 13.36 8.79 -17.43
N ALA A 38 12.58 8.69 -18.52
CA ALA A 38 11.50 9.64 -18.83
C ALA A 38 10.37 9.68 -17.79
N ILE A 39 10.09 8.57 -17.10
CA ILE A 39 9.14 8.56 -15.97
C ILE A 39 9.66 9.37 -14.77
N TRP A 40 10.98 9.38 -14.57
CA TRP A 40 11.64 10.17 -13.53
C TRP A 40 11.86 11.62 -13.94
N ASP A 41 12.16 11.86 -15.22
CA ASP A 41 12.35 13.18 -15.83
C ASP A 41 11.44 13.33 -17.07
N PRO A 42 10.24 13.91 -16.92
CA PRO A 42 9.29 14.08 -18.02
C PRO A 42 9.76 15.04 -19.12
N THR A 43 10.88 15.76 -18.92
CA THR A 43 11.43 16.69 -19.93
C THR A 43 12.19 15.96 -21.03
N LEU A 44 12.51 14.67 -20.82
CA LEU A 44 13.21 13.85 -21.78
C LEU A 44 12.33 13.56 -23.03
N PRO A 45 12.91 13.53 -24.25
CA PRO A 45 12.16 13.31 -25.49
C PRO A 45 11.31 12.03 -25.49
N GLU A 46 11.75 10.99 -24.79
CA GLU A 46 11.09 9.69 -24.71
C GLU A 46 9.75 9.76 -23.95
N ALA A 47 9.52 10.81 -23.15
CA ALA A 47 8.22 11.09 -22.56
C ALA A 47 7.14 11.34 -23.64
N LYS A 48 7.52 11.88 -24.81
CA LYS A 48 6.58 12.07 -25.94
C LYS A 48 6.06 10.76 -26.50
N ILE A 49 6.89 9.70 -26.46
CA ILE A 49 6.44 8.38 -26.88
C ILE A 49 5.36 7.85 -25.92
N PHE A 50 5.40 8.24 -24.64
CA PHE A 50 4.32 8.00 -23.69
C PHE A 50 3.07 8.84 -24.00
N ILE A 51 3.21 10.12 -24.33
CA ILE A 51 2.08 10.97 -24.76
C ILE A 51 1.35 10.32 -25.95
N ASP A 52 2.10 9.92 -26.97
CA ASP A 52 1.55 9.40 -28.22
C ASP A 52 0.94 8.01 -28.03
N ALA A 53 1.65 7.10 -27.36
CA ALA A 53 1.19 5.72 -27.17
C ALA A 53 -0.05 5.63 -26.26
N PHE A 54 -0.17 6.53 -25.29
CA PHE A 54 -1.26 6.51 -24.31
C PHE A 54 -2.37 7.52 -24.60
N LYS A 55 -2.22 8.33 -25.65
CA LYS A 55 -3.12 9.44 -25.99
C LYS A 55 -3.35 10.35 -24.77
N ILE A 56 -2.27 10.65 -24.07
CA ILE A 56 -2.23 11.50 -22.88
C ILE A 56 -1.95 12.93 -23.34
N SER A 57 -2.62 13.93 -22.75
CA SER A 57 -2.25 15.32 -23.00
C SER A 57 -0.87 15.62 -22.43
N GLU A 58 -0.02 16.37 -23.16
CA GLU A 58 1.31 16.79 -22.64
C GLU A 58 1.20 17.47 -21.26
N ASN A 59 0.10 18.18 -21.00
CA ASN A 59 -0.15 18.85 -19.71
C ASN A 59 -0.43 17.88 -18.55
N GLU A 60 -0.80 16.62 -18.83
CA GLU A 60 -1.18 15.62 -17.82
C GLU A 60 -0.04 14.66 -17.48
N ILE A 61 1.04 14.62 -18.28
CA ILE A 61 2.07 13.57 -18.19
C ILE A 61 2.81 13.58 -16.85
N ALA A 62 3.13 14.76 -16.31
CA ALA A 62 3.82 14.89 -15.04
C ALA A 62 2.99 14.32 -13.87
N ASN A 63 1.68 14.57 -13.89
CA ASN A 63 0.75 14.06 -12.89
C ASN A 63 0.60 12.54 -12.98
N ILE A 64 0.45 12.01 -14.21
CA ILE A 64 0.33 10.57 -14.48
C ILE A 64 1.60 9.82 -14.04
N PHE A 65 2.78 10.34 -14.38
CA PHE A 65 4.05 9.75 -13.93
C PHE A 65 4.21 9.86 -12.41
N GLY A 66 3.83 10.99 -11.81
CA GLY A 66 3.79 11.17 -10.36
C GLY A 66 2.94 10.11 -9.67
N ALA A 67 1.72 9.92 -10.16
CA ALA A 67 0.77 8.90 -9.70
C ALA A 67 1.34 7.49 -9.77
N TRP A 68 1.87 7.09 -10.94
CA TRP A 68 2.43 5.75 -11.12
C TRP A 68 3.65 5.50 -10.21
N LYS A 69 4.53 6.50 -10.09
CA LYS A 69 5.64 6.46 -9.13
C LYS A 69 5.15 6.25 -7.70
N GLY A 70 4.12 7.00 -7.30
CA GLY A 70 3.51 6.91 -5.97
C GLY A 70 2.87 5.57 -5.68
N VAL A 71 2.02 5.05 -6.59
CA VAL A 71 1.38 3.74 -6.43
C VAL A 71 2.45 2.64 -6.34
N SER A 72 3.44 2.64 -7.23
CA SER A 72 4.52 1.64 -7.23
C SER A 72 5.37 1.69 -5.95
N PHE A 73 5.65 2.89 -5.44
CA PHE A 73 6.33 3.08 -4.17
C PHE A 73 5.53 2.47 -3.01
N TYR A 74 4.24 2.78 -2.90
CA TYR A 74 3.42 2.23 -1.82
C TYR A 74 3.17 0.73 -1.95
N GLN A 75 3.05 0.20 -3.16
CA GLN A 75 2.94 -1.24 -3.42
C GLN A 75 4.18 -1.98 -2.87
N GLN A 76 5.35 -1.40 -3.09
CA GLN A 76 6.59 -1.92 -2.56
C GLN A 76 6.71 -1.75 -1.03
N GLN A 77 6.36 -0.59 -0.48
CA GLN A 77 6.37 -0.37 0.98
C GLN A 77 5.41 -1.33 1.68
N PHE A 78 4.21 -1.51 1.14
CA PHE A 78 3.25 -2.47 1.63
C PHE A 78 3.79 -3.89 1.58
N HIS A 79 4.40 -4.29 0.46
CA HIS A 79 4.99 -5.62 0.32
C HIS A 79 6.09 -5.90 1.34
N ARG A 80 6.90 -4.89 1.69
CA ARG A 80 7.95 -5.01 2.73
C ARG A 80 7.37 -5.22 4.13
N ASN A 81 6.28 -4.54 4.44
CA ASN A 81 5.69 -4.56 5.78
C ASN A 81 4.61 -5.64 5.96
N ARG A 82 4.13 -6.28 4.89
CA ARG A 82 3.02 -7.25 4.92
C ARG A 82 3.21 -8.38 5.93
N VAL A 83 4.44 -8.86 6.11
CA VAL A 83 4.74 -9.97 7.03
C VAL A 83 4.51 -9.52 8.46
N VAL A 84 4.98 -8.34 8.83
CA VAL A 84 4.83 -7.81 10.19
C VAL A 84 3.38 -7.43 10.45
N ILE A 85 2.68 -6.84 9.47
CA ILE A 85 1.24 -6.56 9.59
C ILE A 85 0.43 -7.86 9.82
N ALA A 86 0.79 -8.94 9.11
CA ALA A 86 0.18 -10.26 9.32
C ALA A 86 0.47 -10.80 10.72
N GLN A 87 1.67 -10.58 11.27
CA GLN A 87 1.99 -10.95 12.65
C GLN A 87 1.12 -10.21 13.67
N VAL A 88 0.91 -8.90 13.51
CA VAL A 88 0.02 -8.13 14.40
C VAL A 88 -1.40 -8.72 14.37
N LEU A 89 -1.95 -8.96 13.17
CA LEU A 89 -3.29 -9.54 13.02
C LEU A 89 -3.38 -10.97 13.57
N GLN A 90 -2.33 -11.76 13.39
CA GLN A 90 -2.27 -13.11 13.93
C GLN A 90 -2.21 -13.07 15.46
N TRP A 91 -1.42 -12.18 16.05
CA TRP A 91 -1.34 -12.00 17.49
C TRP A 91 -2.71 -11.63 18.07
N LEU A 92 -3.38 -10.63 17.48
CA LEU A 92 -4.74 -10.19 17.89
C LEU A 92 -5.77 -11.33 17.88
N LYS A 93 -5.62 -12.31 16.98
CA LYS A 93 -6.51 -13.48 16.91
C LYS A 93 -6.11 -14.63 17.83
N SER A 94 -4.88 -14.64 18.30
CA SER A 94 -4.31 -15.76 19.05
C SER A 94 -4.62 -15.69 20.55
N ASP A 95 -4.46 -16.82 21.24
CA ASP A 95 -4.51 -16.87 22.70
C ASP A 95 -3.38 -16.07 23.36
N LEU A 96 -2.29 -15.74 22.63
CA LEU A 96 -1.21 -14.88 23.14
C LEU A 96 -1.66 -13.42 23.32
N SER A 97 -2.77 -13.01 22.71
CA SER A 97 -3.39 -11.70 22.99
C SER A 97 -4.13 -11.65 24.33
N LYS A 98 -4.29 -12.79 25.02
CA LYS A 98 -4.86 -12.82 26.37
C LYS A 98 -3.77 -12.40 27.36
N PRO A 99 -4.11 -11.51 28.31
CA PRO A 99 -3.14 -10.98 29.24
C PRO A 99 -2.64 -12.07 30.20
N ILE A 100 -1.38 -11.99 30.60
CA ILE A 100 -0.74 -12.97 31.51
C ILE A 100 -1.44 -13.04 32.87
N ASP A 101 -2.03 -11.92 33.31
CA ASP A 101 -2.76 -11.72 34.55
C ASP A 101 -4.28 -11.85 34.38
N ALA A 102 -4.75 -12.53 33.32
CA ALA A 102 -6.17 -12.70 32.99
C ALA A 102 -7.06 -13.18 34.14
N ARG A 103 -6.51 -13.96 35.09
CA ARG A 103 -7.25 -14.41 36.29
C ARG A 103 -7.65 -13.25 37.19
N ALA A 104 -6.76 -12.26 37.38
CA ALA A 104 -7.00 -11.10 38.23
C ALA A 104 -7.98 -10.10 37.60
N VAL A 105 -8.00 -10.02 36.27
CA VAL A 105 -8.79 -9.04 35.49
C VAL A 105 -10.02 -9.64 34.80
N LYS A 106 -10.46 -10.84 35.22
CA LYS A 106 -11.53 -11.61 34.55
C LYS A 106 -12.78 -10.78 34.19
N PRO A 107 -13.31 -9.89 35.05
CA PRO A 107 -14.49 -9.07 34.71
C PRO A 107 -14.29 -8.13 33.52
N TYR A 108 -13.05 -7.71 33.25
CA TYR A 108 -12.71 -6.73 32.20
C TYR A 108 -12.34 -7.37 30.85
N LEU A 109 -12.11 -8.69 30.82
CA LEU A 109 -11.73 -9.40 29.60
C LEU A 109 -12.74 -9.24 28.44
N PRO A 110 -14.08 -9.28 28.67
CA PRO A 110 -15.04 -9.08 27.58
C PRO A 110 -14.89 -7.71 26.89
N GLN A 111 -14.66 -6.65 27.68
CA GLN A 111 -14.48 -5.30 27.14
C GLN A 111 -13.17 -5.19 26.33
N MET A 112 -12.10 -5.79 26.82
CA MET A 112 -10.81 -5.85 26.10
C MET A 112 -10.95 -6.63 24.78
N ASP A 113 -11.67 -7.76 24.77
CA ASP A 113 -11.93 -8.52 23.54
C ASP A 113 -12.78 -7.74 22.54
N MET A 114 -13.76 -6.95 22.98
CA MET A 114 -14.50 -6.03 22.10
C MET A 114 -13.60 -4.96 21.49
N HIS A 115 -12.68 -4.39 22.27
CA HIS A 115 -11.71 -3.40 21.79
C HIS A 115 -10.74 -4.03 20.77
N LYS A 116 -10.23 -5.23 21.06
CA LYS A 116 -9.39 -6.02 20.16
C LYS A 116 -10.08 -6.27 18.81
N ASN A 117 -11.35 -6.68 18.84
CA ASN A 117 -12.15 -6.89 17.64
C ASN A 117 -12.35 -5.60 16.83
N THR A 118 -12.47 -4.46 17.50
CA THR A 118 -12.59 -3.15 16.84
C THR A 118 -11.30 -2.78 16.11
N VAL A 119 -10.15 -2.89 16.77
CA VAL A 119 -8.83 -2.65 16.17
C VAL A 119 -8.61 -3.59 14.98
N GLN A 120 -8.90 -4.88 15.13
CA GLN A 120 -8.77 -5.86 14.06
C GLN A 120 -9.63 -5.50 12.84
N LYS A 121 -10.90 -5.12 13.04
CA LYS A 121 -11.79 -4.69 11.94
C LYS A 121 -11.25 -3.46 11.23
N LYS A 122 -10.74 -2.46 11.95
CA LYS A 122 -10.14 -1.25 11.36
C LYS A 122 -8.90 -1.59 10.53
N MET A 123 -8.00 -2.43 11.05
CA MET A 123 -6.83 -2.90 10.29
C MET A 123 -7.22 -3.64 9.02
N MET A 124 -8.19 -4.55 9.10
CA MET A 124 -8.69 -5.30 7.93
C MET A 124 -9.31 -4.38 6.88
N ASN A 125 -10.03 -3.33 7.30
CA ASN A 125 -10.59 -2.34 6.38
C ASN A 125 -9.51 -1.57 5.63
N ILE A 126 -8.47 -1.11 6.34
CA ILE A 126 -7.30 -0.44 5.74
C ILE A 126 -6.62 -1.36 4.71
N LEU A 127 -6.42 -2.64 5.07
CA LEU A 127 -5.86 -3.63 4.14
C LEU A 127 -6.74 -3.85 2.92
N GLY A 128 -8.06 -3.89 3.11
CA GLY A 128 -9.04 -3.97 2.02
C GLY A 128 -8.89 -2.80 1.05
N ASN A 129 -8.80 -1.57 1.57
CA ASN A 129 -8.62 -0.36 0.74
C ASN A 129 -7.31 -0.40 -0.05
N ILE A 130 -6.19 -0.74 0.58
CA ILE A 130 -4.90 -0.87 -0.10
C ILE A 130 -4.97 -1.92 -1.22
N ASN A 131 -5.46 -3.12 -0.90
CA ASN A 131 -5.52 -4.22 -1.86
C ASN A 131 -6.48 -3.92 -3.01
N GLN A 132 -7.59 -3.22 -2.76
CA GLN A 132 -8.50 -2.80 -3.82
C GLN A 132 -7.83 -1.82 -4.78
N ILE A 133 -7.09 -0.82 -4.27
CA ILE A 133 -6.36 0.13 -5.13
C ILE A 133 -5.31 -0.60 -5.98
N PHE A 134 -4.57 -1.54 -5.42
CA PHE A 134 -3.60 -2.34 -6.18
C PHE A 134 -4.27 -3.23 -7.21
N LYS A 135 -5.40 -3.87 -6.86
CA LYS A 135 -6.17 -4.69 -7.80
C LYS A 135 -6.70 -3.87 -8.96
N ASP A 136 -7.23 -2.68 -8.70
CA ASP A 136 -7.70 -1.75 -9.74
C ASP A 136 -6.54 -1.33 -10.65
N PHE A 137 -5.38 -0.99 -10.08
CA PHE A 137 -4.19 -0.63 -10.82
C PHE A 137 -3.70 -1.78 -11.72
N ASP A 138 -3.57 -2.98 -11.16
CA ASP A 138 -3.12 -4.17 -11.88
C ASP A 138 -4.13 -4.56 -12.97
N GLY A 139 -5.44 -4.50 -12.69
CA GLY A 139 -6.49 -4.79 -13.67
C GLY A 139 -6.49 -3.81 -14.85
N CYS A 140 -6.39 -2.49 -14.58
CA CYS A 140 -6.29 -1.52 -15.66
C CYS A 140 -5.00 -1.67 -16.47
N TYR A 141 -3.89 -2.02 -15.81
CA TYR A 141 -2.62 -2.32 -16.48
C TYR A 141 -2.75 -3.56 -17.38
N ASP A 142 -3.38 -4.63 -16.91
CA ASP A 142 -3.57 -5.86 -17.67
C ASP A 142 -4.47 -5.64 -18.89
N THR A 143 -5.56 -4.86 -18.78
CA THR A 143 -6.37 -4.46 -19.95
C THR A 143 -5.54 -3.69 -20.97
N PHE A 144 -4.61 -2.85 -20.52
CA PHE A 144 -3.71 -2.16 -21.45
C PHE A 144 -2.72 -3.14 -22.12
N ILE A 145 -2.13 -4.06 -21.37
CA ILE A 145 -1.08 -4.98 -21.87
C ILE A 145 -1.61 -6.19 -22.63
N ASN A 146 -2.84 -6.63 -22.37
CA ASN A 146 -3.44 -7.78 -23.06
C ASN A 146 -4.43 -7.31 -24.14
N ASP A 147 -5.33 -6.37 -23.82
CA ASP A 147 -6.45 -6.00 -24.71
C ASP A 147 -6.16 -4.80 -25.62
N GLY A 148 -5.07 -4.07 -25.36
CA GLY A 148 -4.58 -2.98 -26.21
C GLY A 148 -5.33 -1.66 -25.98
N ASN A 149 -6.12 -1.60 -24.93
CA ASN A 149 -6.92 -0.44 -24.58
C ASN A 149 -6.24 0.38 -23.45
N PRO A 150 -5.61 1.53 -23.75
CA PRO A 150 -4.96 2.36 -22.75
C PRO A 150 -5.95 3.17 -21.90
N ALA A 151 -7.21 3.31 -22.32
CA ALA A 151 -8.15 4.24 -21.70
C ALA A 151 -8.42 3.94 -20.20
N PRO A 152 -8.64 2.68 -19.76
CA PRO A 152 -8.81 2.38 -18.34
C PRO A 152 -7.58 2.74 -17.50
N PHE A 153 -6.38 2.41 -18.00
CA PHE A 153 -5.13 2.72 -17.31
C PHE A 153 -4.86 4.23 -17.23
N ARG A 154 -5.10 4.96 -18.33
CA ARG A 154 -5.03 6.43 -18.34
C ARG A 154 -6.02 7.02 -17.35
N ASN A 155 -7.29 6.61 -17.38
CA ASN A 155 -8.33 7.12 -16.49
C ASN A 155 -8.01 6.84 -15.02
N PHE A 156 -7.47 5.65 -14.73
CA PHE A 156 -6.96 5.34 -13.40
C PHE A 156 -5.88 6.33 -12.98
N LEU A 157 -4.84 6.52 -13.80
CA LEU A 157 -3.72 7.40 -13.45
C LEU A 157 -4.13 8.87 -13.32
N VAL A 158 -5.02 9.38 -14.19
CA VAL A 158 -5.54 10.76 -14.11
C VAL A 158 -6.33 10.98 -12.81
N THR A 159 -7.14 10.00 -12.39
CA THR A 159 -7.95 10.10 -11.16
C THR A 159 -7.24 9.64 -9.88
N SER A 160 -6.02 9.12 -10.01
CA SER A 160 -5.32 8.45 -8.92
C SER A 160 -4.72 9.38 -7.86
N HIS A 161 -4.72 10.70 -8.06
CA HIS A 161 -4.22 11.64 -7.04
C HIS A 161 -4.88 11.38 -5.68
N PHE A 162 -6.20 11.18 -5.65
CA PHE A 162 -6.92 10.86 -4.43
C PHE A 162 -6.57 9.47 -3.87
N ARG A 163 -6.47 8.47 -4.75
CA ARG A 163 -6.10 7.09 -4.37
C ARG A 163 -4.67 7.02 -3.81
N TYR A 164 -3.75 7.85 -4.30
CA TYR A 164 -2.40 8.01 -3.78
C TYR A 164 -2.40 8.52 -2.33
N TRP A 165 -3.21 9.54 -2.04
CA TRP A 165 -3.37 10.03 -0.68
C TRP A 165 -3.87 8.92 0.25
N ILE A 166 -4.91 8.20 -0.15
CA ILE A 166 -5.43 7.04 0.61
C ILE A 166 -4.32 6.00 0.85
N LEU A 167 -3.54 5.65 -0.17
CA LEU A 167 -2.42 4.70 -0.02
C LEU A 167 -1.38 5.20 0.99
N GLY A 168 -1.00 6.48 0.93
CA GLY A 168 -0.07 7.08 1.87
C GLY A 168 -0.57 7.03 3.30
N TYR A 169 -1.83 7.39 3.52
CA TYR A 169 -2.46 7.31 4.84
C TYR A 169 -2.51 5.87 5.35
N CYS A 170 -3.00 4.95 4.53
CA CYS A 170 -3.14 3.54 4.90
C CYS A 170 -1.78 2.89 5.20
N CYS A 171 -0.75 3.15 4.39
CA CYS A 171 0.59 2.62 4.63
C CYS A 171 1.21 3.22 5.91
N THR A 172 1.05 4.52 6.14
CA THR A 172 1.58 5.19 7.34
C THR A 172 0.90 4.67 8.61
N ALA A 173 -0.43 4.49 8.60
CA ALA A 173 -1.17 3.90 9.70
C ALA A 173 -0.66 2.50 10.04
N LEU A 174 -0.41 1.67 9.03
CA LEU A 174 0.11 0.31 9.23
C LEU A 174 1.54 0.29 9.77
N ILE A 175 2.41 1.21 9.32
CA ILE A 175 3.77 1.37 9.84
C ILE A 175 3.73 1.76 11.33
N HIS A 176 2.88 2.72 11.70
CA HIS A 176 2.71 3.10 13.10
C HIS A 176 2.14 1.95 13.94
N CYS A 177 1.18 1.18 13.41
CA CYS A 177 0.69 -0.02 14.10
C CYS A 177 1.79 -1.04 14.34
N GLN A 178 2.64 -1.28 13.34
CA GLN A 178 3.80 -2.15 13.45
C GLN A 178 4.79 -1.65 14.52
N ASN A 179 5.13 -0.37 14.51
CA ASN A 179 6.10 0.20 15.44
C ASN A 179 5.58 0.12 16.88
N THR A 180 4.30 0.44 17.09
CA THR A 180 3.61 0.27 18.38
C THR A 180 3.66 -1.18 18.81
N PHE A 181 3.20 -2.11 17.97
CA PHE A 181 3.22 -3.54 18.30
C PHE A 181 4.61 -4.05 18.71
N THR A 182 5.63 -3.74 17.90
CA THR A 182 7.01 -4.17 18.15
C THR A 182 7.49 -3.66 19.52
N ARG A 183 7.25 -2.38 19.83
CA ARG A 183 7.66 -1.78 21.10
C ARG A 183 7.05 -2.47 22.34
N TYR A 184 5.78 -2.89 22.28
CA TYR A 184 5.18 -3.64 23.39
C TYR A 184 5.71 -5.07 23.43
N MET A 185 5.89 -5.72 22.28
CA MET A 185 6.41 -7.09 22.20
C MET A 185 7.84 -7.23 22.71
N ASP A 186 8.69 -6.20 22.53
CA ASP A 186 10.07 -6.19 23.04
C ASP A 186 10.15 -6.36 24.57
N ASN A 187 9.10 -5.94 25.29
CA ASN A 187 9.00 -6.04 26.74
C ASN A 187 8.01 -7.15 27.20
N SER A 188 7.55 -7.99 26.27
CA SER A 188 6.58 -9.04 26.57
C SER A 188 7.23 -10.27 27.19
N ILE A 189 6.46 -11.03 27.97
CA ILE A 189 6.89 -12.32 28.50
C ILE A 189 6.27 -13.40 27.62
N LYS A 190 7.11 -14.13 26.88
CA LYS A 190 6.66 -15.18 25.94
C LYS A 190 5.59 -14.69 24.95
N ASN A 191 5.74 -13.47 24.43
CA ASN A 191 4.80 -12.80 23.52
C ASN A 191 3.41 -12.49 24.13
N GLN A 192 3.33 -12.46 25.46
CA GLN A 192 2.14 -12.06 26.19
C GLN A 192 2.41 -10.80 27.03
N LEU A 193 1.38 -9.98 27.17
CA LEU A 193 1.42 -8.71 27.89
C LEU A 193 0.56 -8.79 29.15
N THR A 194 0.71 -7.85 30.08
CA THR A 194 -0.29 -7.65 31.13
C THR A 194 -1.58 -7.06 30.55
N PHE A 195 -2.66 -7.07 31.33
CA PHE A 195 -3.92 -6.45 30.95
C PHE A 195 -3.76 -4.95 30.65
N GLU A 196 -3.01 -4.24 31.49
CA GLU A 196 -2.73 -2.82 31.34
C GLU A 196 -1.97 -2.55 30.03
N GLN A 197 -0.87 -3.26 29.80
CA GLN A 197 -0.07 -3.15 28.57
C GLN A 197 -0.88 -3.49 27.31
N THR A 198 -1.73 -4.53 27.38
CA THR A 198 -2.61 -4.91 26.27
C THR A 198 -3.60 -3.81 25.95
N THR A 199 -4.26 -3.26 26.97
CA THR A 199 -5.28 -2.20 26.82
C THR A 199 -4.66 -0.91 26.29
N GLU A 200 -3.49 -0.53 26.79
CA GLU A 200 -2.74 0.64 26.33
C GLU A 200 -2.30 0.48 24.87
N MET A 201 -1.73 -0.69 24.51
CA MET A 201 -1.36 -0.99 23.14
C MET A 201 -2.57 -0.93 22.20
N LEU A 202 -3.70 -1.55 22.58
CA LEU A 202 -4.93 -1.50 21.79
C LEU A 202 -5.43 -0.07 21.59
N THR A 203 -5.35 0.78 22.62
CA THR A 203 -5.72 2.20 22.53
C THR A 203 -4.81 2.98 21.57
N HIS A 204 -3.50 2.74 21.61
CA HIS A 204 -2.55 3.35 20.68
C HIS A 204 -2.79 2.89 19.23
N LEU A 205 -3.06 1.60 19.03
CA LEU A 205 -3.44 1.06 17.71
C LEU A 205 -4.75 1.70 17.23
N ASP A 206 -5.77 1.76 18.08
CA ASP A 206 -7.08 2.30 17.71
C ASP A 206 -7.00 3.78 17.33
N THR A 207 -6.24 4.57 18.08
CA THR A 207 -6.02 6.00 17.81
C THR A 207 -5.30 6.20 16.47
N THR A 208 -4.26 5.40 16.21
CA THR A 208 -3.52 5.42 14.93
C THR A 208 -4.43 5.09 13.75
N LEU A 209 -5.29 4.08 13.91
CA LEU A 209 -6.19 3.63 12.85
C LEU A 209 -7.37 4.61 12.65
N SER A 210 -7.83 5.27 13.71
CA SER A 210 -9.00 6.17 13.69
C SER A 210 -8.67 7.57 13.21
N SER A 211 -7.54 8.14 13.65
CA SER A 211 -7.05 9.45 13.17
C SER A 211 -6.86 9.46 11.66
N GLN A 212 -6.61 8.30 11.06
CA GLN A 212 -6.39 8.12 9.62
C GLN A 212 -7.65 7.65 8.86
N ALA A 213 -8.68 7.15 9.55
CA ALA A 213 -9.95 6.73 8.93
C ALA A 213 -10.91 7.92 8.68
N THR A 214 -10.90 8.94 9.54
CA THR A 214 -11.80 10.11 9.43
C THR A 214 -11.51 10.95 8.18
N THR A 215 -10.23 11.09 7.80
CA THR A 215 -9.80 11.86 6.61
C THR A 215 -10.28 11.22 5.31
N SER A 216 -10.38 9.88 5.26
CA SER A 216 -10.84 9.16 4.07
C SER A 216 -12.34 9.35 3.76
N LYS A 217 -13.17 9.66 4.78
CA LYS A 217 -14.62 9.90 4.63
C LYS A 217 -14.97 11.35 4.27
N GLN A 218 -14.09 12.30 4.55
CA GLN A 218 -14.32 13.73 4.23
C GLN A 218 -13.90 14.09 2.79
N LEU A 219 -13.25 13.16 2.10
CA LEU A 219 -12.68 13.39 0.77
C LEU A 219 -13.27 12.46 -0.31
N ALA A 220 -14.24 11.61 0.06
CA ALA A 220 -15.06 10.80 -0.84
C ALA A 220 -16.43 11.46 -1.00
#